data_AF-A0A177SPG6-F1
#
_entry.id   AF-A0A177SPG6-F1
#
_cell.length_a   1.000
_cell.length_b   1.000
_cell.length_c   1.000
_cell.angle_alpha   90.00
_cell.angle_beta   90.00
_cell.angle_gamma   90.00
#
_symmetry.space_group_name_H-M   'P 1'
#
loop_
_entity.id
_entity.type
_entity.pdbx_description
1 polymer ?
#
loop_
_entity_poly.entity_id
_entity_poly.type
_entity_poly.pdbx_seq_one_letter_code
_entity_poly.pdbx_strand_id
1 'polypeptide(L)'
;MSLRTLLGSLVLSTCLGAQALETENRSETELIALASSLAQNAGSSQWQLLWQRSREAGHLTPGKAAHFVVSQQRIDELTRATLSRPDSASAQKLTRVQYRRDFQPLVVGKLGGTSLSALCLTVDWRTFPEGTRGDPGPWMGQVSLLVSQPCP
;
A
#
# COMPACT_ATOMS: atom_id res chain seq x y z
N MET A 1 -48.70 -7.74 -42.01
CA MET A 1 -47.89 -6.50 -42.09
C MET A 1 -47.38 -6.18 -40.69
N SER A 2 -46.13 -6.58 -40.42
CA SER A 2 -44.97 -5.70 -40.18
C SER A 2 -44.89 -5.22 -38.71
N LEU A 3 -44.09 -5.90 -37.88
CA LEU A 3 -42.76 -5.46 -37.42
C LEU A 3 -42.89 -4.25 -36.45
N ARG A 4 -42.54 -4.35 -35.17
CA ARG A 4 -41.14 -4.24 -34.73
C ARG A 4 -41.00 -4.54 -33.24
N THR A 5 -40.15 -5.52 -32.97
CA THR A 5 -39.47 -5.79 -31.70
C THR A 5 -38.68 -4.53 -31.26
N LEU A 6 -38.93 -4.02 -30.06
CA LEU A 6 -38.06 -3.03 -29.42
C LEU A 6 -37.20 -3.76 -28.37
N LEU A 7 -36.05 -4.28 -28.82
CA LEU A 7 -34.93 -4.60 -27.93
C LEU A 7 -34.30 -3.28 -27.49
N GLY A 8 -34.59 -2.85 -26.26
CA GLY A 8 -33.84 -1.79 -25.59
C GLY A 8 -32.43 -2.27 -25.32
N SER A 9 -31.49 -1.89 -26.19
CA SER A 9 -30.07 -2.14 -25.99
C SER A 9 -29.55 -1.20 -24.90
N LEU A 10 -29.33 -1.71 -23.69
CA LEU A 10 -28.65 -1.00 -22.63
C LEU A 10 -27.15 -0.98 -22.95
N VAL A 11 -26.70 0.06 -23.65
CA VAL A 11 -25.29 0.32 -23.91
C VAL A 11 -24.66 0.78 -22.59
N LEU A 12 -24.03 -0.13 -21.83
CA LEU A 12 -23.09 0.25 -20.78
C LEU A 12 -21.79 0.75 -21.44
N SER A 13 -21.80 2.01 -21.87
CA SER A 13 -20.59 2.73 -22.26
C SER A 13 -20.22 3.75 -21.20
N THR A 14 -19.53 3.29 -20.16
CA THR A 14 -18.65 4.14 -19.36
C THR A 14 -17.32 3.42 -19.15
N CYS A 15 -16.52 3.36 -20.22
CA CYS A 15 -15.07 3.23 -20.10
C CYS A 15 -14.53 4.56 -19.55
N LEU A 16 -14.78 4.89 -18.28
CA LEU A 16 -14.00 5.92 -17.62
C LEU A 16 -12.64 5.28 -17.26
N GLY A 17 -11.65 5.59 -18.10
CA GLY A 17 -10.26 5.24 -17.88
C GLY A 17 -9.69 5.96 -16.67
N ALA A 18 -10.05 5.52 -15.47
CA ALA A 18 -9.16 5.65 -14.32
C ALA A 18 -7.97 4.72 -14.61
N GLN A 19 -6.99 5.24 -15.36
CA GLN A 19 -5.72 4.56 -15.54
C GLN A 19 -5.10 4.39 -14.16
N ALA A 20 -4.62 3.20 -13.87
CA ALA A 20 -3.91 2.89 -12.64
C ALA A 20 -2.68 3.80 -12.53
N LEU A 21 -2.35 4.27 -11.32
CA LEU A 21 -1.10 5.00 -11.12
C LEU A 21 0.10 4.13 -11.54
N GLU A 22 0.77 4.52 -12.62
CA GLU A 22 2.05 3.96 -13.03
C GLU A 22 3.16 4.49 -12.12
N THR A 23 3.59 3.67 -11.15
CA THR A 23 4.52 4.09 -10.09
C THR A 23 5.95 4.23 -10.57
N GLU A 24 6.32 3.55 -11.67
CA GLU A 24 7.67 3.57 -12.26
C GLU A 24 7.99 4.92 -12.93
N ASN A 25 6.97 5.68 -13.33
CA ASN A 25 7.10 6.99 -13.97
C ASN A 25 7.00 8.17 -12.98
N ARG A 26 7.05 7.88 -11.67
CA ARG A 26 6.93 8.90 -10.60
C ARG A 26 8.26 9.08 -9.88
N SER A 27 8.54 10.31 -9.50
CA SER A 27 9.67 10.59 -8.62
C SER A 27 9.43 10.02 -7.23
N GLU A 28 10.51 9.68 -6.53
CA GLU A 28 10.46 9.22 -5.14
C GLU A 28 9.72 10.24 -4.24
N THR A 29 9.97 11.53 -4.42
CA THR A 29 9.31 12.61 -3.67
C THR A 29 7.78 12.59 -3.85
N GLU A 30 7.29 12.37 -5.08
CA GLU A 30 5.85 12.25 -5.33
C GLU A 30 5.27 11.00 -4.65
N LEU A 31 5.98 9.87 -4.72
CA LEU A 31 5.53 8.63 -4.08
C LEU A 31 5.45 8.77 -2.55
N ILE A 32 6.40 9.50 -1.94
CA ILE A 32 6.40 9.80 -0.50
C ILE A 32 5.22 10.72 -0.13
N ALA A 33 4.94 11.75 -0.95
CA ALA A 33 3.79 12.63 -0.71
C ALA A 33 2.47 11.86 -0.77
N LEU A 34 2.32 10.95 -1.75
CA LEU A 34 1.17 10.05 -1.85
C LEU A 34 1.05 9.14 -0.61
N ALA A 35 2.16 8.57 -0.14
CA ALA A 35 2.18 7.75 1.08
C ALA A 35 1.68 8.52 2.30
N SER A 36 2.14 9.77 2.45
CA SER A 36 1.74 10.65 3.55
C SER A 36 0.26 10.99 3.51
N SER A 37 -0.30 11.23 2.32
CA SER A 37 -1.74 11.43 2.16
C SER A 37 -2.54 10.14 2.44
N LEU A 38 -2.04 8.98 2.00
CA LEU A 38 -2.65 7.69 2.34
C LEU A 38 -2.64 7.44 3.85
N ALA A 39 -1.55 7.76 4.55
CA ALA A 39 -1.48 7.60 6.01
C ALA A 39 -2.56 8.38 6.76
N GLN A 40 -2.94 9.56 6.26
CA GLN A 40 -3.97 10.42 6.85
C GLN A 40 -5.40 9.94 6.54
N ASN A 41 -5.59 9.24 5.42
CA ASN A 41 -6.92 8.92 4.88
C ASN A 41 -7.25 7.41 4.88
N ALA A 42 -6.29 6.53 5.18
CA ALA A 42 -6.51 5.08 5.16
C ALA A 42 -7.48 4.63 6.27
N GLY A 43 -8.57 3.98 5.86
CA GLY A 43 -9.62 3.46 6.73
C GLY A 43 -9.23 2.16 7.46
N SER A 44 -10.03 1.79 8.46
CA SER A 44 -9.80 0.62 9.32
C SER A 44 -9.72 -0.70 8.55
N SER A 45 -10.53 -0.87 7.50
CA SER A 45 -10.52 -2.07 6.66
C SER A 45 -9.19 -2.27 5.92
N GLN A 46 -8.57 -1.19 5.42
CA GLN A 46 -7.26 -1.24 4.78
C GLN A 46 -6.18 -1.73 5.76
N TRP A 47 -6.20 -1.22 7.00
CA TRP A 47 -5.28 -1.66 8.06
C TRP A 47 -5.52 -3.12 8.48
N GLN A 48 -6.78 -3.56 8.58
CA GLN A 48 -7.10 -4.95 8.91
C GLN A 48 -6.59 -5.93 7.84
N LEU A 49 -6.79 -5.60 6.57
CA LEU A 49 -6.30 -6.42 5.45
C LEU A 49 -4.77 -6.46 5.38
N LEU A 50 -4.09 -5.34 5.65
CA LEU A 50 -2.63 -5.30 5.78
C LEU A 50 -2.15 -6.33 6.82
N TRP A 51 -2.78 -6.35 8.00
CA TRP A 51 -2.37 -7.26 9.07
C TRP A 51 -2.69 -8.72 8.78
N GLN A 52 -3.82 -8.99 8.13
CA GLN A 52 -4.13 -10.34 7.66
C GLN A 52 -3.03 -10.84 6.71
N ARG A 53 -2.71 -10.08 5.67
CA ARG A 53 -1.69 -10.44 4.68
C ARG A 53 -0.29 -10.56 5.29
N SER A 54 0.05 -9.69 6.23
CA SER A 54 1.35 -9.74 6.92
C SER A 54 1.50 -10.98 7.81
N ARG A 55 0.39 -11.48 8.41
CA ARG A 55 0.36 -12.78 9.09
C ARG A 55 0.51 -13.94 8.12
N GLU A 56 -0.24 -13.93 7.02
CA GLU A 56 -0.19 -14.97 5.99
C GLU A 56 1.21 -15.09 5.38
N ALA A 57 1.90 -13.97 5.18
CA ALA A 57 3.29 -13.92 4.72
C ALA A 57 4.32 -14.30 5.81
N GLY A 58 3.89 -14.52 7.05
CA GLY A 58 4.74 -14.99 8.14
C GLY A 58 5.51 -13.92 8.90
N HIS A 59 5.29 -12.62 8.65
CA HIS A 59 6.04 -11.54 9.30
C HIS A 59 5.66 -11.31 10.76
N LEU A 60 4.51 -11.84 11.20
CA LEU A 60 4.09 -11.80 12.61
C LEU A 60 4.37 -13.12 13.35
N THR A 61 5.07 -14.07 12.73
CA THR A 61 5.38 -15.37 13.33
C THR A 61 6.88 -15.66 13.23
N PRO A 62 7.58 -15.92 14.35
CA PRO A 62 8.98 -16.27 14.32
C PRO A 62 9.30 -17.46 13.39
N GLY A 63 10.44 -17.39 12.70
CA GLY A 63 11.05 -18.53 11.99
C GLY A 63 10.53 -18.81 10.58
N LYS A 64 9.48 -18.13 10.09
CA LYS A 64 8.98 -18.33 8.71
C LYS A 64 9.61 -17.41 7.68
N ALA A 65 9.87 -16.16 8.08
CA ALA A 65 10.43 -15.10 7.24
C ALA A 65 11.13 -14.06 8.14
N ALA A 66 11.52 -12.93 7.54
CA ALA A 66 11.79 -11.74 8.33
C ALA A 66 10.55 -11.44 9.18
N HIS A 67 10.68 -11.41 10.50
CA HIS A 67 9.54 -11.29 11.41
C HIS A 67 9.79 -10.24 12.47
N PHE A 68 8.73 -9.56 12.89
CA PHE A 68 8.80 -8.55 13.94
C PHE A 68 9.14 -9.19 15.28
N VAL A 69 9.92 -8.47 16.10
CA VAL A 69 10.29 -8.87 17.47
C VAL A 69 9.79 -7.91 18.53
N VAL A 70 9.09 -6.85 18.12
CA VAL A 70 8.45 -5.87 19.01
C VAL A 70 6.98 -6.25 19.27
N SER A 71 6.35 -5.64 20.28
CA SER A 71 4.94 -5.91 20.60
C SER A 71 4.00 -5.52 19.44
N GLN A 72 2.83 -6.15 19.35
CA GLN A 72 1.85 -5.85 18.29
C GLN A 72 1.48 -4.36 18.24
N GLN A 73 1.24 -3.73 19.40
CA GLN A 73 0.97 -2.29 19.45
C GLN A 73 2.12 -1.48 18.83
N ARG A 74 3.37 -1.87 19.10
CA ARG A 74 4.53 -1.20 18.55
C ARG A 74 4.68 -1.43 17.05
N ILE A 75 4.37 -2.62 16.55
CA ILE A 75 4.33 -2.92 15.11
C ILE A 75 3.36 -1.97 14.40
N ASP A 76 2.16 -1.78 14.97
CA ASP A 76 1.13 -0.90 14.41
C ASP A 76 1.59 0.56 14.36
N GLU A 77 2.17 1.07 15.45
CA GLU A 77 2.72 2.43 15.53
C GLU A 77 3.82 2.65 14.49
N LEU A 78 4.79 1.73 14.40
CA LEU A 78 5.92 1.84 13.48
C LEU A 78 5.46 1.77 12.02
N THR A 79 4.50 0.90 11.70
CA THR A 79 3.99 0.77 10.33
C THR A 79 3.24 2.03 9.88
N ARG A 80 2.44 2.64 10.77
CA ARG A 80 1.81 3.95 10.51
C ARG A 80 2.86 5.05 10.33
N ALA A 81 3.91 5.03 11.15
CA ALA A 81 5.01 5.99 11.04
C ALA A 81 5.79 5.83 9.73
N THR A 82 6.00 4.60 9.24
CA THR A 82 6.60 4.33 7.94
C THR A 82 5.75 4.86 6.79
N LEU A 83 4.42 4.68 6.83
CA LEU A 83 3.55 5.22 5.78
C LEU A 83 3.49 6.75 5.79
N SER A 84 3.42 7.35 6.98
CA SER A 84 3.28 8.80 7.14
C SER A 84 4.52 9.58 6.72
N ARG A 85 5.71 9.06 7.03
CA ARG A 85 7.01 9.67 6.74
C ARG A 85 8.05 8.58 6.47
N PRO A 86 8.03 7.95 5.29
CA PRO A 86 9.08 7.02 4.89
C PRO A 86 10.39 7.76 4.63
N ASP A 87 11.52 7.07 4.81
CA ASP A 87 12.84 7.59 4.44
C ASP A 87 13.10 7.40 2.94
N SER A 88 12.50 6.37 2.34
CA SER A 88 12.58 6.12 0.91
C SER A 88 11.32 5.46 0.34
N ALA A 89 11.13 5.62 -0.97
CA ALA A 89 10.06 4.99 -1.75
C ALA A 89 10.61 4.41 -3.05
N SER A 90 10.37 3.12 -3.28
CA SER A 90 10.82 2.41 -4.47
C SER A 90 9.65 1.76 -5.19
N ALA A 91 9.47 2.08 -6.47
CA ALA A 91 8.50 1.41 -7.32
C ALA A 91 8.87 -0.07 -7.46
N GLN A 92 7.91 -0.94 -7.16
CA GLN A 92 8.00 -2.38 -7.34
C GLN A 92 6.95 -2.80 -8.35
N LYS A 93 7.37 -3.03 -9.60
CA LYS A 93 6.45 -3.27 -10.72
C LYS A 93 5.62 -2.01 -11.04
N LEU A 94 4.69 -2.15 -11.99
CA LEU A 94 3.90 -1.04 -12.55
C LEU A 94 3.09 -0.23 -11.54
N THR A 95 2.48 -0.84 -10.51
CA THR A 95 1.52 -0.15 -9.64
C THR A 95 1.82 -0.23 -8.15
N ARG A 96 2.95 -0.83 -7.74
CA ARG A 96 3.26 -0.98 -6.31
C ARG A 96 4.45 -0.15 -5.93
N VAL A 97 4.45 0.27 -4.67
CA VAL A 97 5.56 0.97 -4.06
C VAL A 97 5.90 0.29 -2.75
N GLN A 98 7.19 0.10 -2.51
CA GLN A 98 7.71 -0.24 -1.20
C GLN A 98 8.22 1.04 -0.55
N TYR A 99 7.61 1.38 0.58
CA TYR A 99 8.05 2.46 1.46
C TYR A 99 8.91 1.87 2.56
N ARG A 100 10.10 2.44 2.79
CA ARG A 100 11.01 1.98 3.84
C ARG A 100 11.20 3.10 4.86
N ARG A 101 11.30 2.72 6.13
CA ARG A 101 11.76 3.60 7.19
C ARG A 101 12.67 2.85 8.14
N ASP A 102 13.79 3.46 8.48
CA ASP A 102 14.73 2.97 9.47
C ASP A 102 14.39 3.51 10.86
N PHE A 103 14.48 2.64 11.87
CA PHE A 103 14.20 2.99 13.27
C PHE A 103 15.41 2.81 14.17
N GLN A 104 16.64 2.78 13.63
CA GLN A 104 17.84 2.73 14.46
C GLN A 104 17.79 3.73 15.64
N PRO A 105 18.19 3.30 16.84
CA PRO A 105 18.83 2.02 17.18
C PRO A 105 17.84 0.88 17.51
N LEU A 106 16.52 1.06 17.32
CA LEU A 106 15.52 0.04 17.64
C LEU A 106 15.63 -1.15 16.68
N VAL A 107 15.74 -2.37 17.23
CA VAL A 107 15.57 -3.60 16.48
C VAL A 107 14.08 -3.88 16.32
N VAL A 108 13.55 -3.75 15.11
CA VAL A 108 12.13 -3.97 14.81
C VAL A 108 11.82 -5.42 14.46
N GLY A 109 12.80 -6.14 13.91
CA GLY A 109 12.63 -7.53 13.50
C GLY A 109 13.92 -8.30 13.33
N LYS A 110 13.78 -9.55 12.87
CA LYS A 110 14.91 -10.45 12.60
C LYS A 110 14.69 -11.25 11.32
N LEU A 111 15.78 -11.52 10.60
CA LEU A 111 15.84 -12.46 9.48
C LEU A 111 17.06 -13.37 9.66
N GLY A 112 16.86 -14.68 9.78
CA GLY A 112 17.96 -15.64 9.92
C GLY A 112 18.91 -15.35 11.09
N GLY A 113 18.40 -14.76 12.17
CA GLY A 113 19.20 -14.33 13.33
C GLY A 113 19.77 -12.91 13.24
N THR A 114 19.82 -12.31 12.05
CA THR A 114 20.25 -10.92 11.85
C THR A 114 19.18 -9.96 12.31
N SER A 115 19.55 -9.02 13.19
CA SER A 115 18.69 -7.92 13.63
C SER A 115 18.44 -6.92 12.51
N LEU A 116 17.18 -6.53 12.34
CA LEU A 116 16.73 -5.55 11.36
C LEU A 116 16.12 -4.36 12.11
N SER A 117 16.52 -3.15 11.74
CA SER A 117 16.00 -1.90 12.31
C SER A 117 14.98 -1.20 11.41
N ALA A 118 14.92 -1.57 10.13
CA ALA A 118 13.99 -0.97 9.18
C ALA A 118 12.71 -1.78 8.99
N LEU A 119 11.65 -1.05 8.66
CA LEU A 119 10.35 -1.57 8.30
C LEU A 119 10.05 -1.17 6.86
N CYS A 120 9.60 -2.15 6.08
CA CYS A 120 9.13 -1.97 4.72
C CYS A 120 7.62 -2.20 4.66
N LEU A 121 6.91 -1.27 4.02
CA LEU A 121 5.48 -1.31 3.79
C LEU A 121 5.21 -1.26 2.29
N THR A 122 4.59 -2.30 1.75
CA THR A 122 4.20 -2.34 0.34
C THR A 122 2.76 -1.89 0.17
N VAL A 123 2.53 -0.99 -0.79
CA VAL A 123 1.23 -0.43 -1.16
C VAL A 123 0.98 -0.69 -2.64
N ASP A 124 -0.26 -1.05 -3.00
CA ASP A 124 -0.71 -1.18 -4.39
C ASP A 124 -1.63 -0.02 -4.75
N TRP A 125 -1.17 0.78 -5.71
CA TRP A 125 -1.81 1.98 -6.22
C TRP A 125 -2.66 1.72 -7.46
N ARG A 126 -2.91 0.46 -7.83
CA ARG A 126 -3.67 0.10 -9.04
C ARG A 126 -5.04 0.76 -9.15
N THR A 127 -5.69 0.97 -8.02
CA THR A 127 -7.01 1.59 -7.97
C THR A 127 -6.92 3.11 -7.95
N PHE A 128 -5.76 3.71 -7.67
CA PHE A 128 -5.57 5.15 -7.65
C PHE A 128 -5.58 5.73 -9.08
N PRO A 129 -6.35 6.79 -9.36
CA PRO A 129 -6.44 7.34 -10.71
C PRO A 129 -5.20 8.19 -11.04
N GLU A 130 -4.56 7.87 -12.16
CA GLU A 130 -3.34 8.54 -12.64
C GLU A 130 -3.54 10.05 -12.92
N GLY A 131 -4.75 10.44 -13.31
CA GLY A 131 -5.13 11.81 -13.67
C GLY A 131 -5.63 12.68 -12.51
N THR A 132 -5.42 12.28 -11.25
CA THR A 132 -5.90 13.04 -10.08
C THR A 132 -5.18 14.39 -10.01
N ARG A 133 -5.85 15.46 -10.48
CA ARG A 133 -5.42 16.85 -10.30
C ARG A 133 -6.08 17.41 -9.04
N GLY A 134 -5.30 17.82 -8.05
CA GLY A 134 -5.81 18.39 -6.80
C GLY A 134 -5.57 17.49 -5.58
N ASP A 135 -6.48 17.53 -4.60
CA ASP A 135 -6.38 16.74 -3.37
C ASP A 135 -6.56 15.23 -3.67
N PRO A 136 -5.57 14.38 -3.38
CA PRO A 136 -5.70 12.95 -3.59
C PRO A 136 -6.52 12.23 -2.51
N GLY A 137 -6.86 12.90 -1.40
CA GLY A 137 -7.58 12.34 -0.25
C GLY A 137 -8.83 11.51 -0.58
N PRO A 138 -9.76 11.97 -1.44
CA PRO A 138 -10.97 11.21 -1.80
C PRO A 138 -10.71 9.82 -2.41
N TRP A 139 -9.53 9.62 -3.00
CA TRP A 139 -9.14 8.37 -3.65
C TRP A 139 -8.27 7.46 -2.77
N MET A 140 -7.97 7.86 -1.53
CA MET A 140 -7.09 7.07 -0.67
C MET A 140 -7.77 5.82 -0.10
N GLY A 141 -9.10 5.84 0.07
CA GLY A 141 -9.85 4.71 0.61
C GLY A 141 -9.82 3.46 -0.27
N GLN A 142 -9.54 3.60 -1.57
CA GLN A 142 -9.45 2.50 -2.53
C GLN A 142 -8.04 1.92 -2.67
N VAL A 143 -7.01 2.62 -2.20
CA VAL A 143 -5.60 2.18 -2.29
C VAL A 143 -5.37 0.99 -1.36
N SER A 144 -4.62 -0.01 -1.81
CA SER A 144 -4.44 -1.24 -1.03
C SER A 144 -3.15 -1.23 -0.23
N LEU A 145 -3.25 -1.28 1.10
CA LEU A 145 -2.12 -1.65 1.98
C LEU A 145 -1.89 -3.16 1.88
N LEU A 146 -0.73 -3.58 1.38
CA LEU A 146 -0.48 -5.00 1.09
C LEU A 146 0.18 -5.73 2.25
N VAL A 147 1.42 -5.38 2.58
CA VAL A 147 2.21 -6.11 3.59
C VAL A 147 3.15 -5.17 4.33
N SER A 148 3.28 -5.39 5.64
CA SER A 148 4.27 -4.77 6.51
C SER A 148 5.26 -5.84 6.98
N GLN A 149 6.55 -5.57 6.86
CA GLN A 149 7.61 -6.52 7.22
C GLN A 149 8.87 -5.79 7.69
N PRO A 150 9.69 -6.41 8.56
CA PRO A 150 11.07 -5.97 8.75
C PRO A 150 11.87 -6.15 7.45
N CYS A 151 12.79 -5.24 7.18
CA CYS A 151 13.67 -5.32 6.03
C CYS A 151 15.08 -4.82 6.36
N PRO A 152 16.10 -5.19 5.53
CA PRO A 152 17.43 -4.61 5.59
C PRO A 152 17.43 -3.08 5.42
#